data_AF-A0A836TRR6-F1
#
_entry.id   AF-A0A836TRR6-F1
#
_cell.length_a   1.000
_cell.length_b   1.000
_cell.length_c   1.000
_cell.angle_alpha   90.00
_cell.angle_beta   90.00
_cell.angle_gamma   90.00
#
_symmetry.space_group_name_H-M   'P 1'
#
loop_
_entity.id
_entity.type
_entity.pdbx_description
1 polymer ?
#
loop_
_entity_poly.entity_id
_entity_poly.type
_entity_poly.pdbx_seq_one_letter_code
_entity_poly.pdbx_strand_id
1 'polypeptide(L)'
;MANSEIVVDIIGGNGFQSVFLNPWRDPFKVPSFDKPVSELMKEKGFKVRLAIAKAIDRDRFIERAQFGRGVPAFGTINPAMGFFFDENLGETSNQKFDAPAARKLLADAGYPNGDGFPTLTMKGGPPVRRDMQIIADMLKTNLNITINVEIREFQVLVPEFQKVDYDMLRIGSGGDFDPDDGIVDFMQSTSRLNGANRDKSAMAFGHFGEADVDKLGDEQSRTSDLNKRRELVQKVNRITSDKVASAFIYHPVDTLVHRKEVNFPSRSRIVGLVDLDRVSFT
;
A
#
# COMPACT_ATOMS: atom_id res chain seq x y z
N MET A 1 -33.38 -2.44 9.61
CA MET A 1 -34.12 -1.18 9.41
C MET A 1 -33.15 -0.04 9.70
N ALA A 2 -33.05 0.98 8.84
CA ALA A 2 -32.21 2.14 9.10
C ALA A 2 -32.87 3.03 10.17
N ASN A 3 -32.12 3.43 11.20
CA ASN A 3 -32.61 4.37 12.22
C ASN A 3 -32.60 5.78 11.64
N SER A 4 -33.78 6.41 11.50
CA SER A 4 -33.92 7.74 10.92
C SER A 4 -33.21 8.83 11.70
N GLU A 5 -32.87 8.60 12.96
CA GLU A 5 -32.22 9.59 13.83
C GLU A 5 -30.70 9.57 13.73
N ILE A 6 -30.13 8.64 12.95
CA ILE A 6 -28.70 8.46 12.79
C ILE A 6 -28.26 8.96 11.41
N VAL A 7 -27.16 9.72 11.40
CA VAL A 7 -26.40 10.10 10.21
C VAL A 7 -25.11 9.27 10.17
N VAL A 8 -24.71 8.87 8.98
CA VAL A 8 -23.46 8.14 8.74
C VAL A 8 -22.69 8.88 7.66
N ASP A 9 -21.59 9.51 8.04
CA ASP A 9 -20.67 10.17 7.13
C ASP A 9 -19.48 9.24 6.85
N ILE A 10 -19.14 9.09 5.58
CA ILE A 10 -17.98 8.32 5.14
C ILE A 10 -17.10 9.24 4.30
N ILE A 11 -15.86 9.45 4.74
CA ILE A 11 -14.85 10.25 4.05
C ILE A 11 -13.59 9.43 3.80
N GLY A 12 -12.73 9.87 2.89
CA GLY A 12 -11.41 9.28 2.71
C GLY A 12 -10.61 9.38 4.00
N GLY A 13 -10.06 8.26 4.46
CA GLY A 13 -9.19 8.20 5.63
C GLY A 13 -7.73 8.31 5.26
N ASN A 14 -6.89 8.63 6.25
CA ASN A 14 -5.46 8.79 6.03
C ASN A 14 -4.75 7.44 5.83
N GLY A 15 -3.65 7.48 5.08
CA GLY A 15 -2.73 6.36 4.92
C GLY A 15 -3.08 5.42 3.78
N PHE A 16 -2.32 4.34 3.70
CA PHE A 16 -2.44 3.32 2.67
C PHE A 16 -2.18 1.95 3.30
N GLN A 17 -2.83 0.91 2.78
CA GLN A 17 -2.62 -0.45 3.23
C GLN A 17 -2.03 -1.28 2.10
N SER A 18 -1.02 -2.10 2.42
CA SER A 18 -0.24 -2.82 1.42
C SER A 18 0.22 -4.19 1.90
N VAL A 19 0.74 -4.99 0.97
CA VAL A 19 1.56 -6.16 1.27
C VAL A 19 2.97 -5.88 0.78
N PHE A 20 3.91 -5.79 1.71
CA PHE A 20 5.32 -5.69 1.40
C PHE A 20 5.88 -7.06 1.02
N LEU A 21 6.68 -7.10 -0.05
CA LEU A 21 7.33 -8.31 -0.58
C LEU A 21 8.83 -8.13 -0.42
N ASN A 22 9.49 -9.05 0.28
CA ASN A 22 10.90 -8.88 0.65
C ASN A 22 11.84 -8.87 -0.58
N PRO A 23 12.46 -7.74 -0.94
CA PRO A 23 13.22 -7.61 -2.19
C PRO A 23 14.60 -8.27 -2.13
N TRP A 24 15.01 -8.83 -0.99
CA TRP A 24 16.35 -9.40 -0.78
C TRP A 24 16.40 -10.93 -0.85
N ARG A 25 15.26 -11.62 -0.98
CA ARG A 25 15.17 -13.08 -1.04
C ARG A 25 14.31 -13.55 -2.20
N ASP A 26 14.60 -14.76 -2.68
CA ASP A 26 13.72 -15.42 -3.65
C ASP A 26 12.35 -15.72 -3.02
N PRO A 27 11.25 -15.69 -3.80
CA PRO A 27 11.20 -15.48 -5.25
C PRO A 27 11.08 -13.99 -5.65
N PHE A 28 11.24 -13.06 -4.71
CA PHE A 28 10.99 -11.62 -4.90
C PHE A 28 12.25 -10.78 -5.15
N LYS A 29 13.42 -11.41 -5.28
CA LYS A 29 14.69 -10.69 -5.26
C LYS A 29 14.80 -9.65 -6.37
N VAL A 30 14.96 -8.38 -6.00
CA VAL A 30 15.23 -7.23 -6.88
C VAL A 30 16.28 -6.36 -6.18
N PRO A 31 17.58 -6.52 -6.49
CA PRO A 31 18.66 -5.90 -5.72
C PRO A 31 18.85 -4.40 -6.02
N SER A 32 18.22 -3.86 -7.07
CA SER A 32 18.17 -2.42 -7.36
C SER A 32 16.90 -2.11 -8.13
N PHE A 33 16.18 -1.07 -7.70
CA PHE A 33 15.01 -0.56 -8.41
C PHE A 33 15.35 0.60 -9.35
N ASP A 34 16.61 1.06 -9.43
CA ASP A 34 17.03 2.21 -10.26
C ASP A 34 16.85 1.97 -11.77
N LYS A 35 16.76 0.69 -12.16
CA LYS A 35 16.52 0.33 -13.56
C LYS A 35 15.14 0.80 -14.02
N PRO A 36 14.98 1.18 -15.29
CA PRO A 36 13.66 1.44 -15.86
C PRO A 36 12.83 0.15 -15.83
N VAL A 37 11.50 0.28 -15.79
CA VAL A 37 10.57 -0.86 -15.71
C VAL A 37 10.81 -1.88 -16.83
N SER A 38 11.16 -1.42 -18.05
CA SER A 38 11.48 -2.31 -19.18
C SER A 38 12.65 -3.26 -18.91
N GLU A 39 13.65 -2.83 -18.14
CA GLU A 39 14.79 -3.66 -17.74
C GLU A 39 14.46 -4.51 -16.51
N LEU A 40 13.73 -3.96 -15.53
CA LEU A 40 13.24 -4.72 -14.38
C LEU A 40 12.35 -5.89 -14.82
N MET A 41 11.58 -5.74 -15.90
CA MET A 41 10.77 -6.81 -16.48
C MET A 41 11.58 -8.00 -17.00
N LYS A 42 12.90 -7.93 -17.09
CA LYS A 42 13.78 -9.07 -17.38
C LYS A 42 14.13 -9.86 -16.13
N GLU A 43 14.00 -9.27 -14.95
CA GLU A 43 14.35 -9.89 -13.66
C GLU A 43 13.20 -10.77 -13.15
N LYS A 44 13.55 -12.01 -12.76
CA LYS A 44 12.60 -12.98 -12.21
C LYS A 44 11.83 -12.40 -11.01
N GLY A 45 12.54 -11.80 -10.06
CA GLY A 45 11.90 -11.27 -8.84
C GLY A 45 10.91 -10.14 -9.12
N PHE A 46 11.24 -9.23 -10.03
CA PHE A 46 10.33 -8.16 -10.40
C PHE A 46 9.05 -8.69 -11.06
N LYS A 47 9.16 -9.65 -11.99
CA LYS A 47 8.00 -10.32 -12.60
C LYS A 47 7.09 -10.96 -11.55
N VAL A 48 7.67 -11.65 -10.55
CA VAL A 48 6.90 -12.27 -9.46
C VAL A 48 6.17 -11.21 -8.64
N ARG A 49 6.85 -10.11 -8.27
CA ARG A 49 6.24 -9.03 -7.48
C ARG A 49 5.07 -8.38 -8.23
N LEU A 50 5.26 -8.10 -9.53
CA LEU A 50 4.22 -7.54 -10.38
C LEU A 50 3.06 -8.54 -10.61
N ALA A 51 3.35 -9.84 -10.76
CA ALA A 51 2.34 -10.88 -10.86
C ALA A 51 1.44 -10.90 -9.62
N ILE A 52 2.02 -10.86 -8.42
CA ILE A 52 1.24 -10.80 -7.16
C ILE A 52 0.37 -9.54 -7.11
N ALA A 53 0.94 -8.38 -7.40
CA ALA A 53 0.21 -7.11 -7.36
C ALA A 53 -0.97 -7.06 -8.36
N LYS A 54 -0.78 -7.64 -9.57
CA LYS A 54 -1.82 -7.75 -10.59
C LYS A 54 -2.86 -8.83 -10.32
N ALA A 55 -2.54 -9.82 -9.49
CA ALA A 55 -3.46 -10.89 -9.10
C ALA A 55 -4.41 -10.47 -7.97
N ILE A 56 -4.24 -9.29 -7.39
CA ILE A 56 -5.11 -8.76 -6.34
C ILE A 56 -6.19 -7.89 -6.99
N ASP A 57 -7.42 -8.38 -6.95
CA ASP A 57 -8.62 -7.62 -7.32
C ASP A 57 -8.99 -6.73 -6.13
N ARG A 58 -8.65 -5.44 -6.22
CA ARG A 58 -8.79 -4.49 -5.10
C ARG A 58 -10.25 -4.18 -4.81
N ASP A 59 -11.10 -4.09 -5.83
CA ASP A 59 -12.53 -3.83 -5.66
C ASP A 59 -13.18 -5.01 -4.93
N ARG A 60 -12.92 -6.23 -5.40
CA ARG A 60 -13.40 -7.45 -4.72
C ARG A 60 -12.79 -7.60 -3.33
N PHE A 61 -11.55 -7.18 -3.13
CA PHE A 61 -10.92 -7.21 -1.82
C PHE A 61 -11.66 -6.26 -0.86
N ILE A 62 -11.94 -5.03 -1.28
CA ILE A 62 -12.64 -4.04 -0.47
C ILE A 62 -14.06 -4.53 -0.14
N GLU A 63 -14.77 -5.10 -1.09
CA GLU A 63 -16.10 -5.69 -0.86
C GLU A 63 -16.04 -6.80 0.21
N ARG A 64 -15.08 -7.72 0.10
CA ARG A 64 -15.04 -8.95 0.90
C ARG A 64 -14.34 -8.80 2.24
N ALA A 65 -13.25 -8.05 2.29
CA ALA A 65 -12.44 -7.86 3.50
C ALA A 65 -12.89 -6.63 4.30
N GLN A 66 -13.20 -5.53 3.60
CA GLN A 66 -13.55 -4.24 4.20
C GLN A 66 -15.05 -3.93 4.19
N PHE A 67 -15.89 -4.81 3.68
CA PHE A 67 -17.35 -4.61 3.57
C PHE A 67 -17.72 -3.36 2.77
N GLY A 68 -16.99 -3.10 1.68
CA GLY A 68 -17.20 -1.92 0.84
C GLY A 68 -16.57 -0.64 1.39
N ARG A 69 -15.86 -0.70 2.53
CA ARG A 69 -15.26 0.47 3.19
C ARG A 69 -13.78 0.62 2.83
N GLY A 70 -13.53 1.21 1.68
CA GLY A 70 -12.17 1.49 1.24
C GLY A 70 -12.15 2.04 -0.18
N VAL A 71 -11.02 2.61 -0.57
CA VAL A 71 -10.76 3.05 -1.94
C VAL A 71 -9.59 2.23 -2.49
N PRO A 72 -9.67 1.68 -3.71
CA PRO A 72 -8.55 0.94 -4.30
C PRO A 72 -7.25 1.75 -4.26
N ALA A 73 -6.20 1.18 -3.67
CA ALA A 73 -4.90 1.85 -3.58
C ALA A 73 -3.94 1.34 -4.63
N PHE A 74 -3.29 2.29 -5.31
CA PHE A 74 -2.22 2.04 -6.26
C PHE A 74 -0.92 2.75 -5.87
N GLY A 75 -0.90 3.41 -4.72
CA GLY A 75 0.22 4.20 -4.23
C GLY A 75 0.04 4.57 -2.76
N THR A 76 0.91 5.45 -2.26
CA THR A 76 0.87 5.91 -0.86
C THR A 76 -0.01 7.14 -0.66
N ILE A 77 -0.18 7.96 -1.70
CA ILE A 77 -1.00 9.17 -1.66
C ILE A 77 -2.47 8.79 -1.68
N ASN A 78 -3.19 9.14 -0.61
CA ASN A 78 -4.56 8.71 -0.37
C ASN A 78 -5.58 9.84 -0.68
N PRO A 79 -6.89 9.52 -0.82
CA PRO A 79 -7.91 10.51 -1.15
C PRO A 79 -8.06 11.65 -0.12
N ALA A 80 -7.74 11.40 1.16
CA ALA A 80 -7.81 12.44 2.19
C ALA A 80 -6.84 13.59 1.87
N MET A 81 -5.66 13.30 1.29
CA MET A 81 -4.65 14.30 0.88
C MET A 81 -5.15 15.24 -0.24
N GLY A 82 -6.32 14.97 -0.83
CA GLY A 82 -7.07 15.88 -1.68
C GLY A 82 -6.26 16.35 -2.89
N PHE A 83 -5.77 17.59 -2.84
CA PHE A 83 -5.05 18.25 -3.94
C PHE A 83 -3.86 17.45 -4.49
N PHE A 84 -3.23 16.60 -3.67
CA PHE A 84 -2.12 15.75 -4.08
C PHE A 84 -2.53 14.41 -4.69
N PHE A 85 -3.75 13.95 -4.44
CA PHE A 85 -4.25 12.67 -4.91
C PHE A 85 -4.43 12.67 -6.43
N ASP A 86 -4.02 11.58 -7.08
CA ASP A 86 -4.24 11.35 -8.51
C ASP A 86 -5.32 10.29 -8.69
N GLU A 87 -6.53 10.74 -9.01
CA GLU A 87 -7.70 9.88 -9.23
C GLU A 87 -7.50 8.90 -10.40
N ASN A 88 -6.60 9.21 -11.34
CA ASN A 88 -6.38 8.42 -12.56
C ASN A 88 -5.23 7.41 -12.42
N LEU A 89 -4.51 7.40 -11.29
CA LEU A 89 -3.39 6.48 -11.10
C LEU A 89 -3.83 5.02 -11.24
N GLY A 90 -5.02 4.66 -10.76
CA GLY A 90 -5.55 3.30 -10.87
C GLY A 90 -5.81 2.82 -12.29
N GLU A 91 -6.07 3.74 -13.23
CA GLU A 91 -6.31 3.39 -14.63
C GLU A 91 -5.03 3.00 -15.36
N THR A 92 -3.91 3.59 -14.92
CA THR A 92 -2.64 3.57 -15.62
C THR A 92 -1.53 2.84 -14.86
N SER A 93 -1.72 2.52 -13.59
CA SER A 93 -0.79 1.77 -12.75
C SER A 93 -0.49 0.38 -13.32
N ASN A 94 0.77 -0.03 -13.27
CA ASN A 94 1.15 -1.40 -13.58
C ASN A 94 0.48 -2.43 -12.66
N GLN A 95 0.04 -2.05 -11.46
CA GLN A 95 -0.60 -2.96 -10.52
C GLN A 95 -2.09 -3.19 -10.78
N LYS A 96 -2.68 -2.51 -11.79
CA LYS A 96 -4.07 -2.72 -12.20
C LYS A 96 -4.36 -4.22 -12.37
N PHE A 97 -5.48 -4.66 -11.79
CA PHE A 97 -5.88 -6.07 -11.75
C PHE A 97 -5.97 -6.65 -13.16
N ASP A 98 -5.27 -7.75 -13.38
CA ASP A 98 -5.26 -8.51 -14.63
C ASP A 98 -4.73 -9.92 -14.33
N ALA A 99 -5.64 -10.84 -13.98
CA ALA A 99 -5.26 -12.21 -13.63
C ALA A 99 -4.59 -12.98 -14.79
N PRO A 100 -5.06 -12.88 -16.06
CA PRO A 100 -4.32 -13.44 -17.20
C PRO A 100 -2.88 -12.93 -17.32
N ALA A 101 -2.65 -11.62 -17.26
CA ALA A 101 -1.31 -11.06 -17.33
C ALA A 101 -0.45 -11.47 -16.11
N ALA A 102 -1.05 -11.54 -14.92
CA ALA A 102 -0.39 -12.00 -13.71
C ALA A 102 0.11 -13.46 -13.85
N ARG A 103 -0.72 -14.37 -14.37
CA ARG A 103 -0.30 -15.76 -14.67
C ARG A 103 0.83 -15.82 -15.68
N LYS A 104 0.77 -14.99 -16.72
CA LYS A 104 1.84 -14.91 -17.72
C LYS A 104 3.16 -14.45 -17.10
N LEU A 105 3.14 -13.39 -16.28
CA LEU A 105 4.33 -12.90 -15.58
C LEU A 105 4.95 -13.96 -14.67
N LEU A 106 4.11 -14.70 -13.94
CA LEU A 106 4.56 -15.77 -13.06
C LEU A 106 5.16 -16.94 -13.84
N ALA A 107 4.56 -17.32 -14.98
CA ALA A 107 5.12 -18.32 -15.89
C ALA A 107 6.45 -17.87 -16.50
N ASP A 108 6.55 -16.63 -16.97
CA ASP A 108 7.78 -16.02 -17.51
C ASP A 108 8.88 -15.85 -16.45
N ALA A 109 8.52 -15.95 -15.16
CA ALA A 109 9.44 -16.02 -14.02
C ALA A 109 9.88 -17.46 -13.69
N GLY A 110 9.41 -18.45 -14.44
CA GLY A 110 9.76 -19.87 -14.26
C GLY A 110 8.78 -20.66 -13.38
N TYR A 111 7.58 -20.13 -13.12
CA TYR A 111 6.56 -20.79 -12.29
C TYR A 111 5.22 -20.89 -13.04
N PRO A 112 5.16 -21.63 -14.16
CA PRO A 112 3.92 -21.78 -14.93
C PRO A 112 2.83 -22.39 -14.04
N ASN A 113 1.66 -21.77 -13.99
CA ASN A 113 0.54 -22.20 -13.14
C ASN A 113 0.92 -22.39 -11.65
N GLY A 114 1.92 -21.65 -11.15
CA GLY A 114 2.41 -21.76 -9.77
C GLY A 114 3.28 -23.00 -9.51
N ASP A 115 3.56 -23.84 -10.51
CA ASP A 115 4.36 -25.04 -10.35
C ASP A 115 5.79 -24.69 -9.91
N GLY A 116 6.27 -25.35 -8.86
CA GLY A 116 7.58 -25.07 -8.26
C GLY A 116 7.66 -23.76 -7.48
N PHE A 117 6.56 -23.00 -7.35
CA PHE A 117 6.54 -21.80 -6.51
C PHE A 117 6.55 -22.18 -5.02
N PRO A 118 7.41 -21.58 -4.19
CA PRO A 118 7.47 -21.92 -2.77
C PRO A 118 6.20 -21.50 -2.04
N THR A 119 5.82 -22.25 -1.00
CA THR A 119 4.82 -21.76 -0.05
C THR A 119 5.43 -20.61 0.74
N LEU A 120 4.75 -19.46 0.76
CA LEU A 120 5.23 -18.26 1.45
C LEU A 120 4.45 -18.02 2.73
N THR A 121 5.05 -17.29 3.66
CA THR A 121 4.33 -16.82 4.86
C THR A 121 4.03 -15.33 4.75
N MET A 122 2.76 -14.96 4.93
CA MET A 122 2.31 -13.58 5.07
C MET A 122 2.03 -13.28 6.53
N LYS A 123 2.84 -12.39 7.10
CA LYS A 123 2.71 -11.94 8.50
C LYS A 123 1.83 -10.69 8.59
N GLY A 124 1.08 -10.55 9.68
CA GLY A 124 0.32 -9.34 9.97
C GLY A 124 -0.28 -9.33 11.38
N GLY A 125 -0.78 -8.17 11.79
CA GLY A 125 -1.40 -8.00 13.11
C GLY A 125 -2.76 -8.70 13.26
N PRO A 126 -3.28 -8.88 14.48
CA PRO A 126 -4.62 -9.43 14.68
C PRO A 126 -5.75 -8.73 13.89
N PRO A 127 -5.80 -7.38 13.78
CA PRO A 127 -6.89 -6.69 13.07
C PRO A 127 -6.99 -7.01 11.58
N VAL A 128 -5.91 -7.52 10.98
CA VAL A 128 -5.76 -7.65 9.53
C VAL A 128 -5.79 -9.11 9.07
N ARG A 129 -6.17 -10.03 9.98
CA ARG A 129 -6.30 -11.46 9.71
C ARG A 129 -7.21 -11.74 8.51
N ARG A 130 -8.37 -11.06 8.43
CA ARG A 130 -9.31 -11.26 7.33
C ARG A 130 -8.70 -10.85 6.00
N ASP A 131 -8.06 -9.69 5.96
CA ASP A 131 -7.38 -9.18 4.76
C ASP A 131 -6.40 -10.22 4.23
N MET A 132 -5.57 -10.77 5.11
CA MET A 132 -4.57 -11.76 4.75
C MET A 132 -5.19 -13.05 4.21
N GLN A 133 -6.32 -13.51 4.77
CA GLN A 133 -7.04 -14.67 4.27
C GLN A 133 -7.62 -14.42 2.87
N ILE A 134 -8.25 -13.26 2.65
CA ILE A 134 -8.81 -12.90 1.34
C ILE A 134 -7.69 -12.76 0.29
N ILE A 135 -6.56 -12.15 0.64
CA ILE A 135 -5.40 -12.03 -0.26
C ILE A 135 -4.84 -13.42 -0.57
N ALA A 136 -4.69 -14.29 0.42
CA ALA A 136 -4.22 -15.66 0.21
C ALA A 136 -5.16 -16.44 -0.73
N ASP A 137 -6.48 -16.32 -0.56
CA ASP A 137 -7.48 -16.95 -1.44
C ASP A 137 -7.42 -16.41 -2.87
N MET A 138 -7.24 -15.09 -3.04
CA MET A 138 -7.06 -14.47 -4.37
C MET A 138 -5.80 -14.96 -5.06
N LEU A 139 -4.67 -15.03 -4.35
CA LEU A 139 -3.41 -15.52 -4.89
C LEU A 139 -3.50 -17.02 -5.22
N LYS A 140 -4.18 -17.81 -4.40
CA LYS A 140 -4.44 -19.22 -4.71
C LYS A 140 -5.33 -19.38 -5.94
N THR A 141 -6.38 -18.59 -6.07
CA THR A 141 -7.31 -18.65 -7.20
C THR A 141 -6.66 -18.18 -8.49
N ASN A 142 -5.96 -17.05 -8.46
CA ASN A 142 -5.48 -16.37 -9.66
C ASN A 142 -4.13 -16.90 -10.15
N LEU A 143 -3.28 -17.38 -9.24
CA LEU A 143 -1.91 -17.80 -9.52
C LEU A 143 -1.58 -19.24 -9.09
N ASN A 144 -2.50 -19.94 -8.41
CA ASN A 144 -2.29 -21.28 -7.85
C ASN A 144 -1.17 -21.38 -6.80
N ILE A 145 -0.76 -20.26 -6.20
CA ILE A 145 0.27 -20.24 -5.14
C ILE A 145 -0.35 -20.33 -3.74
N THR A 146 0.37 -20.95 -2.81
CA THR A 146 -0.09 -21.13 -1.42
C THR A 146 0.57 -20.11 -0.51
N ILE A 147 -0.23 -19.39 0.27
CA ILE A 147 0.23 -18.41 1.27
C ILE A 147 -0.26 -18.84 2.66
N ASN A 148 0.67 -19.04 3.59
CA ASN A 148 0.36 -19.27 5.00
C ASN A 148 0.17 -17.94 5.71
N VAL A 149 -0.96 -17.78 6.41
CA VAL A 149 -1.24 -16.56 7.19
C VAL A 149 -0.73 -16.74 8.62
N GLU A 150 0.12 -15.82 9.04
CA GLU A 150 0.72 -15.82 10.38
C GLU A 150 0.37 -14.53 11.12
N ILE A 151 -0.31 -14.66 12.26
CA ILE A 151 -0.59 -13.52 13.11
C ILE A 151 0.54 -13.30 14.09
N ARG A 152 1.02 -12.05 14.15
CA ARG A 152 2.00 -11.58 15.12
C ARG A 152 1.45 -10.38 15.86
N GLU A 153 1.66 -10.34 17.17
CA GLU A 153 1.39 -9.13 17.94
C GLU A 153 2.21 -7.97 17.41
N PHE A 154 1.65 -6.76 17.42
CA PHE A 154 2.25 -5.61 16.74
C PHE A 154 3.67 -5.30 17.23
N GLN A 155 3.92 -5.48 18.54
CA GLN A 155 5.24 -5.30 19.15
C GLN A 155 6.30 -6.28 18.63
N VAL A 156 5.89 -7.44 18.10
CA VAL A 156 6.78 -8.42 17.45
C VAL A 156 6.90 -8.15 15.95
N LEU A 157 5.79 -7.79 15.30
CA LEU A 157 5.72 -7.52 13.87
C LEU A 157 6.59 -6.31 13.46
N VAL A 158 6.61 -5.24 14.27
CA VAL A 158 7.37 -4.01 13.95
C VAL A 158 8.89 -4.27 13.83
N PRO A 159 9.55 -4.93 14.80
CA PRO A 159 10.96 -5.30 14.65
C PRO A 159 11.24 -6.16 13.41
N GLU A 160 10.35 -7.10 13.05
CA GLU A 160 10.50 -7.92 11.84
C GLU A 160 10.39 -7.07 10.57
N PHE A 161 9.43 -6.14 10.53
CA PHE A 161 9.31 -5.17 9.44
C PHE A 161 10.58 -4.32 9.32
N GLN A 162 11.06 -3.74 10.42
CA GLN A 162 12.27 -2.91 10.43
C GLN A 162 13.55 -3.67 10.04
N LYS A 163 13.62 -4.98 10.28
CA LYS A 163 14.74 -5.84 9.87
C LYS A 163 14.59 -6.42 8.47
N VAL A 164 13.43 -6.22 7.83
CA VAL A 164 13.06 -6.86 6.55
C VAL A 164 13.06 -8.41 6.69
N ASP A 165 12.58 -8.92 7.83
CA ASP A 165 12.55 -10.35 8.15
C ASP A 165 11.17 -11.00 7.98
N TYR A 166 10.77 -11.15 6.72
CA TYR A 166 9.51 -11.75 6.29
C TYR A 166 9.61 -12.18 4.82
N ASP A 167 8.68 -13.02 4.35
CA ASP A 167 8.48 -13.22 2.91
C ASP A 167 7.51 -12.16 2.40
N MET A 168 6.34 -12.10 3.04
CA MET A 168 5.30 -11.12 2.82
C MET A 168 4.86 -10.52 4.16
N LEU A 169 4.58 -9.22 4.20
CA LEU A 169 4.12 -8.55 5.42
C LEU A 169 2.98 -7.58 5.12
N ARG A 170 1.81 -7.83 5.71
CA ARG A 170 0.63 -6.97 5.63
C ARG A 170 0.79 -5.85 6.65
N ILE A 171 1.15 -4.66 6.16
CA ILE A 171 1.21 -3.43 6.95
C ILE A 171 0.92 -2.22 6.04
N GLY A 172 0.60 -1.11 6.67
CA GLY A 172 0.30 0.14 6.00
C GLY A 172 0.61 1.31 6.90
N SER A 173 0.42 2.51 6.36
CA SER A 173 0.43 3.73 7.15
C SER A 173 -0.91 3.95 7.84
N GLY A 174 -0.88 4.43 9.09
CA GLY A 174 -2.03 5.07 9.72
C GLY A 174 -2.29 6.49 9.18
N GLY A 175 -1.29 7.04 8.49
CA GLY A 175 -1.37 8.24 7.67
C GLY A 175 -1.32 9.55 8.43
N ASP A 176 -0.53 10.48 7.91
CA ASP A 176 -0.74 11.92 8.08
C ASP A 176 -1.34 12.51 6.79
N PHE A 177 -1.79 13.76 6.87
CA PHE A 177 -2.41 14.46 5.74
C PHE A 177 -1.38 14.93 4.69
N ASP A 178 -0.12 15.06 5.07
CA ASP A 178 0.93 15.53 4.16
C ASP A 178 1.54 14.35 3.38
N PRO A 179 1.80 14.49 2.06
CA PRO A 179 2.44 13.46 1.23
C PRO A 179 3.76 12.89 1.77
N ASP A 180 4.45 13.62 2.65
CA ASP A 180 5.70 13.18 3.28
C ASP A 180 5.51 11.89 4.09
N ASP A 181 4.33 11.62 4.67
CA ASP A 181 4.04 10.32 5.31
C ASP A 181 4.21 9.17 4.32
N GLY A 182 3.68 9.32 3.11
CA GLY A 182 3.80 8.29 2.08
C GLY A 182 5.20 8.22 1.48
N ILE A 183 5.78 9.38 1.17
CA ILE A 183 7.00 9.47 0.37
C ILE A 183 8.26 9.38 1.25
N VAL A 184 8.38 10.28 2.22
CA VAL A 184 9.57 10.46 3.05
C VAL A 184 9.65 9.41 4.14
N ASP A 185 8.52 8.98 4.71
CA ASP A 185 8.54 8.02 5.80
C ASP A 185 8.59 6.55 5.34
N PHE A 186 8.13 6.23 4.12
CA PHE A 186 8.12 4.84 3.61
C PHE A 186 8.94 4.58 2.34
N MET A 187 8.99 5.50 1.36
CA MET A 187 9.39 5.17 -0.01
C MET A 187 10.80 5.62 -0.41
N GLN A 188 11.41 6.58 0.29
CA GLN A 188 12.82 6.90 0.09
C GLN A 188 13.72 5.79 0.65
N SER A 189 14.90 5.58 0.06
CA SER A 189 15.87 4.55 0.47
C SER A 189 16.38 4.71 1.92
N THR A 190 16.33 5.95 2.44
CA THR A 190 16.73 6.35 3.78
C THR A 190 15.57 6.54 4.75
N SER A 191 14.33 6.35 4.29
CA SER A 191 13.10 6.51 5.08
C SER A 191 13.12 5.73 6.39
N ARG A 192 12.52 6.31 7.44
CA ARG A 192 12.48 5.71 8.79
C ARG A 192 11.66 4.41 8.85
N LEU A 193 10.71 4.19 7.94
CA LEU A 193 9.91 2.97 7.85
C LEU A 193 10.39 2.05 6.70
N ASN A 194 11.55 2.34 6.12
CA ASN A 194 12.15 1.54 5.06
C ASN A 194 13.28 0.64 5.61
N GLY A 195 12.89 -0.35 6.41
CA GLY A 195 13.84 -1.29 7.02
C GLY A 195 14.92 -0.58 7.86
N ALA A 196 14.52 0.25 8.84
CA ALA A 196 15.44 1.05 9.63
C ALA A 196 16.53 0.24 10.37
N ASN A 197 16.19 -0.99 10.78
CA ASN A 197 17.07 -1.91 11.53
C ASN A 197 17.58 -3.06 10.65
N ARG A 198 17.54 -2.90 9.33
CA ARG A 198 18.13 -3.87 8.39
C ARG A 198 19.65 -3.92 8.54
N ASP A 199 20.26 -5.02 8.11
CA ASP A 199 21.69 -5.07 7.85
C ASP A 199 22.06 -4.21 6.63
N LYS A 200 22.50 -2.97 6.88
CA LYS A 200 22.88 -2.02 5.84
C LYS A 200 24.13 -2.43 5.04
N SER A 201 24.92 -3.38 5.54
CA SER A 201 26.09 -3.91 4.81
C SER A 201 25.67 -4.90 3.72
N ALA A 202 24.55 -5.60 3.92
CA ALA A 202 23.99 -6.55 2.96
C ALA A 202 22.82 -5.98 2.14
N MET A 203 22.10 -4.99 2.68
CA MET A 203 20.87 -4.43 2.11
C MET A 203 20.99 -2.91 1.93
N ALA A 204 21.27 -2.47 0.70
CA ALA A 204 21.41 -1.04 0.37
C ALA A 204 20.17 -0.20 0.74
N PHE A 205 18.98 -0.81 0.63
CA PHE A 205 17.69 -0.26 1.04
C PHE A 205 16.87 -1.31 1.80
N GLY A 206 15.76 -0.94 2.43
CA GLY A 206 14.89 -1.88 3.14
C GLY A 206 13.95 -2.64 2.20
N HIS A 207 12.77 -2.09 2.02
CA HIS A 207 11.65 -2.61 1.25
C HIS A 207 11.65 -2.13 -0.21
N PHE A 208 12.15 -0.92 -0.44
CA PHE A 208 12.26 -0.29 -1.75
C PHE A 208 13.40 0.74 -1.72
N GLY A 209 14.04 1.02 -2.85
CA GLY A 209 15.09 2.04 -2.91
C GLY A 209 15.41 2.38 -4.36
N GLU A 210 15.19 3.65 -4.71
CA GLU A 210 15.27 4.13 -6.09
C GLU A 210 15.67 5.61 -6.11
N ALA A 211 16.71 5.94 -6.89
CA ALA A 211 17.37 7.23 -6.82
C ALA A 211 16.50 8.41 -7.29
N ASP A 212 15.61 8.21 -8.26
CA ASP A 212 14.69 9.27 -8.69
C ASP A 212 13.62 9.53 -7.63
N VAL A 213 13.13 8.49 -6.94
CA VAL A 213 12.21 8.64 -5.79
C VAL A 213 12.89 9.39 -4.66
N ASP A 214 14.14 9.07 -4.34
CA ASP A 214 14.91 9.79 -3.31
C ASP A 214 15.03 11.28 -3.66
N LYS A 215 15.50 11.58 -4.87
CA LYS A 215 15.70 12.95 -5.35
C LYS A 215 14.40 13.74 -5.40
N LEU A 216 13.35 13.18 -5.98
CA LEU A 216 12.07 13.86 -6.15
C LEU A 216 11.33 14.02 -4.81
N GLY A 217 11.51 13.07 -3.88
CA GLY A 217 11.02 13.17 -2.50
C GLY A 217 11.65 14.34 -1.74
N ASP A 218 12.97 14.51 -1.86
CA ASP A 218 13.68 15.66 -1.28
C ASP A 218 13.27 16.99 -1.92
N GLU A 219 13.08 16.99 -3.25
CA GLU A 219 12.66 18.17 -4.00
C GLU A 219 11.26 18.64 -3.58
N GLN A 220 10.30 17.71 -3.45
CA GLN A 220 8.92 18.08 -3.11
C GLN A 220 8.80 18.65 -1.69
N SER A 221 9.56 18.14 -0.70
CA SER A 221 9.54 18.68 0.67
C SER A 221 10.09 20.11 0.77
N ARG A 222 10.87 20.56 -0.23
CA ARG A 222 11.46 21.91 -0.29
C ARG A 222 10.73 22.84 -1.26
N THR A 223 9.71 22.35 -1.96
CA THR A 223 8.99 23.10 -2.99
C THR A 223 7.81 23.86 -2.37
N SER A 224 7.85 25.19 -2.43
CA SER A 224 6.77 26.05 -1.93
C SER A 224 5.63 26.26 -2.92
N ASP A 225 5.87 26.13 -4.23
CA ASP A 225 4.81 26.18 -5.24
C ASP A 225 3.97 24.88 -5.19
N LEU A 226 2.70 25.01 -4.84
CA LEU A 226 1.84 23.85 -4.62
C LEU A 226 1.59 23.04 -5.89
N ASN A 227 1.41 23.69 -7.05
CA ASN A 227 1.19 22.96 -8.30
C ASN A 227 2.43 22.15 -8.66
N LYS A 228 3.62 22.73 -8.50
CA LYS A 228 4.88 22.04 -8.73
C LYS A 228 5.09 20.89 -7.75
N ARG A 229 4.80 21.12 -6.46
CA ARG A 229 4.87 20.07 -5.43
C ARG A 229 3.93 18.91 -5.78
N ARG A 230 2.72 19.19 -6.24
CA ARG A 230 1.75 18.17 -6.68
C ARG A 230 2.29 17.32 -7.82
N GLU A 231 2.87 17.93 -8.86
CA GLU A 231 3.47 17.18 -9.97
C GLU A 231 4.57 16.24 -9.48
N LEU A 232 5.44 16.70 -8.58
CA LEU A 232 6.51 15.89 -8.00
C LEU A 232 5.95 14.73 -7.17
N VAL A 233 4.98 15.01 -6.29
CA VAL A 233 4.31 14.01 -5.45
C VAL A 233 3.65 12.92 -6.31
N GLN A 234 2.87 13.32 -7.32
CA GLN A 234 2.20 12.38 -8.22
C GLN A 234 3.21 11.56 -9.03
N LYS A 235 4.32 12.18 -9.46
CA LYS A 235 5.40 11.47 -10.16
C LYS A 235 6.07 10.42 -9.27
N VAL A 236 6.39 10.75 -8.01
CA VAL A 236 6.96 9.77 -7.05
C VAL A 236 5.97 8.64 -6.79
N ASN A 237 4.70 8.96 -6.57
CA ASN A 237 3.65 7.96 -6.34
C ASN A 237 3.51 7.02 -7.55
N ARG A 238 3.64 7.57 -8.76
CA ARG A 238 3.63 6.78 -10.00
C ARG A 238 4.82 5.84 -10.11
N ILE A 239 6.04 6.30 -9.81
CA ILE A 239 7.25 5.46 -9.87
C ILE A 239 7.14 4.31 -8.86
N THR A 240 6.76 4.59 -7.62
CA THR A 240 6.60 3.56 -6.57
C THR A 240 5.48 2.57 -6.90
N SER A 241 4.38 3.04 -7.49
CA SER A 241 3.31 2.19 -8.03
C SER A 241 3.83 1.22 -9.09
N ASP A 242 4.47 1.76 -10.13
CA ASP A 242 4.86 1.00 -11.32
C ASP A 242 6.04 0.06 -11.09
N LYS A 243 6.95 0.43 -10.20
CA LYS A 243 8.06 -0.43 -9.73
C LYS A 243 7.64 -1.35 -8.58
N VAL A 244 6.35 -1.34 -8.22
CA VAL A 244 5.76 -2.22 -7.20
C VAL A 244 6.49 -2.08 -5.86
N ALA A 245 6.72 -0.88 -5.35
CA ALA A 245 7.44 -0.70 -4.06
C ALA A 245 6.84 -1.60 -2.95
N SER A 246 5.52 -1.72 -2.95
CA SER A 246 4.76 -2.81 -2.33
C SER A 246 3.58 -3.19 -3.25
N ALA A 247 2.87 -4.27 -2.92
CA ALA A 247 1.56 -4.53 -3.52
C ALA A 247 0.50 -3.72 -2.75
N PHE A 248 0.14 -2.54 -3.26
CA PHE A 248 -0.86 -1.67 -2.64
C PHE A 248 -2.24 -2.34 -2.68
N ILE A 249 -3.07 -2.16 -1.66
CA ILE A 249 -4.36 -2.84 -1.53
C ILE A 249 -5.51 -1.83 -1.52
N TYR A 250 -5.62 -1.04 -0.45
CA TYR A 250 -6.68 -0.06 -0.28
C TYR A 250 -6.23 1.14 0.58
N HIS A 251 -6.88 2.28 0.37
CA HIS A 251 -6.89 3.41 1.29
C HIS A 251 -8.10 3.25 2.21
N PRO A 252 -7.93 3.45 3.53
CA PRO A 252 -9.03 3.36 4.47
C PRO A 252 -10.03 4.51 4.26
N VAL A 253 -11.21 4.36 4.85
CA VAL A 253 -12.23 5.42 4.97
C VAL A 253 -12.53 5.62 6.44
N ASP A 254 -12.80 6.85 6.83
CA ASP A 254 -13.27 7.18 8.18
C ASP A 254 -14.79 7.21 8.17
N THR A 255 -15.39 6.55 9.17
CA THR A 255 -16.84 6.47 9.34
C THR A 255 -17.23 7.19 10.63
N LEU A 256 -17.96 8.30 10.51
CA LEU A 256 -18.55 9.00 11.64
C LEU A 256 -20.03 8.67 11.73
N VAL A 257 -20.45 8.09 12.86
CA VAL A 257 -21.85 7.77 13.13
C VAL A 257 -22.32 8.66 14.27
N HIS A 258 -23.36 9.45 14.02
CA HIS A 258 -23.88 10.37 15.03
C HIS A 258 -25.39 10.57 14.93
N ARG A 259 -25.98 11.13 15.98
CA ARG A 259 -27.37 11.55 15.94
C ARG A 259 -27.53 12.83 15.13
N LYS A 260 -28.67 13.00 14.47
CA LYS A 260 -29.03 14.22 13.74
C LYS A 260 -28.95 15.49 14.58
N GLU A 261 -29.25 15.39 15.89
CA GLU A 261 -29.16 16.51 16.84
C GLU A 261 -27.72 16.98 17.08
N VAL A 262 -26.70 16.18 16.72
CA VAL A 262 -25.29 16.52 16.90
C VAL A 262 -24.72 17.03 15.59
N ASN A 263 -24.33 18.30 15.56
CA ASN A 263 -23.79 18.96 14.38
C ASN A 263 -22.26 19.07 14.49
N PHE A 264 -21.56 18.33 13.63
CA PHE A 264 -20.12 18.43 13.46
C PHE A 264 -19.76 19.53 12.45
N PRO A 265 -18.59 20.17 12.60
CA PRO A 265 -18.11 21.07 11.55
C PRO A 265 -17.90 20.28 10.25
N SER A 266 -18.26 20.89 9.11
CA SER A 266 -18.11 20.27 7.78
C SER A 266 -16.67 19.90 7.40
N ARG A 267 -15.68 20.48 8.11
CA ARG A 267 -14.27 20.10 8.07
C ARG A 267 -13.66 20.16 9.47
N SER A 268 -13.04 19.06 9.85
CA SER A 268 -12.14 19.01 11.00
C SER A 268 -10.81 19.67 10.67
N ARG A 269 -10.11 20.18 11.69
CA ARG A 269 -8.74 20.68 11.56
C ARG A 269 -7.77 19.59 11.10
N ILE A 270 -8.01 18.36 11.52
CA ILE A 270 -7.26 17.18 11.08
C ILE A 270 -8.26 16.23 10.43
N VAL A 271 -8.06 15.93 9.15
CA VAL A 271 -8.94 15.02 8.41
C VAL A 271 -8.94 13.64 9.05
N GLY A 272 -10.14 13.08 9.21
CA GLY A 272 -10.37 11.82 9.93
C GLY A 272 -10.58 11.97 11.44
N LEU A 273 -10.30 13.14 12.04
CA LEU A 273 -10.58 13.43 13.45
C LEU A 273 -11.83 14.29 13.62
N VAL A 274 -12.29 14.37 14.87
CA VAL A 274 -13.50 15.10 15.26
C VAL A 274 -13.14 16.23 16.23
N ASP A 275 -13.40 17.48 15.83
CA ASP A 275 -13.25 18.67 16.67
C ASP A 275 -14.41 18.80 17.67
N LEU A 276 -14.36 18.07 18.79
CA LEU A 276 -15.45 18.05 19.79
C LEU A 276 -15.74 19.43 20.40
N ASP A 277 -14.75 20.32 20.47
CA ASP A 277 -14.89 21.70 20.92
C ASP A 277 -15.68 22.60 19.95
N ARG A 278 -15.94 22.11 18.73
CA ARG A 278 -16.68 22.82 17.67
C ARG A 278 -18.03 22.17 17.37
N VAL A 279 -18.43 21.17 18.14
CA VAL A 279 -19.71 20.48 18.01
C VAL A 279 -20.82 21.34 18.60
N SER A 280 -21.97 21.37 17.93
CA SER A 280 -23.17 22.03 18.43
C SER A 280 -24.37 21.07 18.42
N PHE A 281 -25.43 21.45 19.13
CA PHE A 281 -26.66 20.68 19.20
C PHE A 281 -27.83 21.49 18.64
N THR A 282 -28.76 20.80 17.99
CA THR A 282 -30.04 21.38 17.49
C THR A 282 -31.22 20.73 18.17
#